data_AF-A0A6B3HA59-F1
#
_entry.id   AF-A0A6B3HA59-F1
#
_cell.length_a   1.000
_cell.length_b   1.000
_cell.length_c   1.000
_cell.angle_alpha   90.00
_cell.angle_beta   90.00
_cell.angle_gamma   90.00
#
_symmetry.space_group_name_H-M   'P 1'
#
loop_
_entity.id
_entity.type
_entity.pdbx_description
1 polymer ?
#
loop_
_entity_poly.entity_id
_entity_poly.type
_entity_poly.pdbx_seq_one_letter_code
_entity_poly.pdbx_strand_id
1 'polypeptide(L)' 'WTEAVRSDRSNALLPLLHAFEMMTSDTDGFYPPIDTSDTELALRGTGISCPPLTGELFDRYVEFFVQVGHFPPAPVEAA' A
#
# COMPACT_ATOMS: atom_id res chain seq x y z
N TRP A 1 -5.68 8.33 9.57
CA TRP A 1 -6.51 7.29 8.92
C TRP A 1 -7.18 6.39 9.97
N THR A 2 -6.46 5.84 10.95
CA THR A 2 -7.01 4.96 12.00
C THR A 2 -8.20 5.58 12.72
N GLU A 3 -8.11 6.85 13.11
CA GLU A 3 -9.21 7.57 13.77
C GLU A 3 -10.46 7.68 12.87
N ALA A 4 -10.29 7.89 11.56
CA ALA A 4 -11.39 7.93 10.61
C ALA A 4 -12.07 6.57 10.44
N VAL A 5 -11.31 5.46 10.52
CA VAL A 5 -11.88 4.10 10.53
C VAL A 5 -12.62 3.83 11.85
N ARG A 6 -12.06 4.27 12.99
CA ARG A 6 -12.67 4.08 14.32
C ARG A 6 -13.96 4.88 14.51
N SER A 7 -14.06 6.06 13.90
CA SER A 7 -15.24 6.93 14.01
C SER A 7 -16.43 6.44 13.18
N ASP A 8 -16.19 5.70 12.09
CA ASP A 8 -17.24 5.07 11.29
C ASP A 8 -17.54 3.63 11.77
N ARG A 9 -18.60 3.49 12.58
CA ARG A 9 -19.05 2.19 13.11
C ARG A 9 -19.54 1.20 12.06
N SER A 10 -19.87 1.68 10.85
CA SER A 10 -20.30 0.83 9.74
C SER A 10 -19.14 0.40 8.83
N ASN A 11 -17.92 0.89 9.10
CA ASN A 11 -16.77 0.61 8.28
C ASN A 11 -16.41 -0.88 8.34
N ALA A 12 -16.38 -1.54 7.18
CA ALA A 12 -16.06 -2.96 7.06
C ALA A 12 -14.65 -3.32 7.56
N LEU A 13 -13.73 -2.35 7.62
CA LEU A 13 -12.37 -2.56 8.16
C LEU A 13 -12.31 -2.48 9.68
N LEU A 14 -13.33 -1.94 10.36
CA LEU A 14 -13.30 -1.77 11.82
C LEU A 14 -13.03 -3.08 12.59
N PRO A 15 -13.64 -4.24 12.24
CA PRO A 15 -13.32 -5.52 12.89
C PRO A 15 -11.90 -6.02 12.60
N LEU A 16 -11.31 -5.60 11.49
CA LEU A 16 -9.97 -6.01 11.04
C LEU A 16 -8.89 -5.01 11.45
N LEU A 17 -9.26 -3.87 12.02
CA LEU A 17 -8.36 -2.76 12.27
C LEU A 17 -7.15 -3.16 13.12
N HIS A 18 -7.37 -4.01 14.13
CA HIS A 18 -6.30 -4.52 14.98
C HIS A 18 -5.26 -5.33 14.18
N ALA A 19 -5.68 -6.14 13.21
CA ALA A 19 -4.77 -6.90 12.35
C ALA A 19 -3.95 -5.95 11.44
N PHE A 20 -4.59 -4.91 10.90
CA PHE A 20 -3.89 -3.88 10.12
C PHE A 20 -2.90 -3.07 10.95
N GLU A 21 -3.26 -2.72 12.18
CA GLU A 21 -2.34 -2.05 13.11
C GLU A 21 -1.11 -2.93 13.39
N MET A 22 -1.29 -4.24 13.65
CA MET A 22 -0.16 -5.15 13.81
C MET A 22 0.73 -5.21 12.57
N MET A 23 0.15 -5.42 11.38
CA MET A 23 0.90 -5.49 10.10
C MET A 23 1.69 -4.23 9.78
N THR A 24 1.16 -3.06 10.13
CA THR A 24 1.79 -1.76 9.85
C THR A 24 2.80 -1.34 10.91
N SER A 25 2.70 -1.89 12.14
CA SER A 25 3.63 -1.61 13.24
C SER A 25 4.90 -2.45 13.21
N ASP A 26 4.85 -3.64 12.61
CA ASP A 26 5.98 -4.58 12.50
C ASP A 26 5.95 -5.30 11.15
N THR A 27 6.18 -4.54 10.08
CA THR A 27 6.12 -5.05 8.72
C THR A 27 7.18 -6.12 8.44
N ASP A 28 8.40 -5.97 8.99
CA ASP A 28 9.51 -6.91 8.80
C ASP A 28 9.33 -8.21 9.61
N GLY A 29 8.63 -8.15 10.76
CA GLY A 29 8.24 -9.32 11.53
C GLY A 29 7.03 -10.06 10.95
N PHE A 30 6.11 -9.35 10.29
CA PHE A 30 4.90 -9.94 9.72
C PHE A 30 5.13 -10.54 8.33
N TYR A 31 5.92 -9.88 7.48
CA TYR A 31 6.33 -10.38 6.17
C TYR A 31 7.82 -10.68 6.19
N PRO A 32 8.22 -11.96 6.35
CA PRO A 32 9.62 -12.33 6.35
C PRO A 32 10.29 -11.82 5.07
N PRO A 33 11.47 -11.19 5.17
CA PRO A 33 12.18 -10.72 3.98
C PRO A 33 12.47 -11.91 3.07
N ILE A 34 12.07 -11.79 1.81
CA ILE A 34 12.41 -12.76 0.77
C ILE A 34 13.78 -12.35 0.23
N ASP A 35 14.75 -13.27 0.28
CA ASP A 35 16.04 -13.05 -0.36
C ASP A 35 15.87 -12.99 -1.88
N THR A 36 16.34 -11.90 -2.47
CA THR A 36 16.26 -11.63 -3.92
C THR A 36 17.64 -11.53 -4.57
N SER A 37 18.72 -11.83 -3.83
CA SER A 37 20.10 -11.65 -4.26
C SER A 37 20.45 -12.37 -5.58
N ASP A 38 19.99 -13.60 -5.78
CA ASP A 38 20.20 -14.37 -7.02
C ASP A 38 19.50 -13.72 -8.23
N THR A 39 18.31 -13.14 -8.02
CA THR A 39 17.58 -12.43 -9.06
C THR A 39 18.28 -11.13 -9.43
N GLU A 40 18.73 -10.37 -8.43
CA GLU A 40 19.51 -9.16 -8.65
C GLU A 40 20.81 -9.46 -9.41
N LEU A 41 21.48 -10.58 -9.10
CA LEU A 41 22.64 -11.06 -9.84
C LEU A 41 22.31 -11.37 -11.30
N ALA A 42 21.23 -12.12 -11.55
CA ALA A 42 20.80 -12.46 -12.91
C ALA A 42 20.44 -11.22 -13.76
N LEU A 43 19.96 -10.15 -13.13
CA LEU A 43 19.59 -8.89 -13.80
C LEU A 43 20.75 -7.90 -13.96
N ARG A 44 21.95 -8.17 -13.42
CA ARG A 44 23.09 -7.26 -13.55
C ARG A 44 23.45 -7.01 -15.01
N GLY A 45 23.61 -5.72 -15.36
CA GLY A 45 23.96 -5.29 -16.71
C GLY A 45 22.78 -5.18 -17.69
N THR A 46 21.56 -5.55 -17.28
CA THR A 46 20.36 -5.42 -18.13
C THR A 46 19.75 -4.02 -18.11
N GLY A 47 20.08 -3.21 -17.09
CA GLY A 47 19.42 -1.93 -16.82
C GLY A 47 18.04 -2.08 -16.17
N ILE A 48 17.57 -3.31 -15.91
CA ILE A 48 16.32 -3.59 -15.22
C ILE A 48 16.56 -3.53 -13.71
N SER A 49 15.79 -2.70 -13.02
CA SER A 49 15.75 -2.62 -11.57
C SER A 49 14.32 -2.44 -11.09
N CYS A 50 14.04 -2.89 -9.86
CA CYS A 50 12.75 -2.60 -9.21
C CYS A 50 12.71 -1.10 -8.84
N PRO A 51 11.73 -0.32 -9.33
CA PRO A 51 11.57 1.05 -8.89
C PRO A 51 11.29 1.12 -7.39
N PRO A 52 11.81 2.12 -6.67
CA PRO A 52 11.47 2.31 -5.27
C PRO A 52 9.98 2.64 -5.12
N LEU A 53 9.37 2.19 -4.03
CA LEU A 53 8.02 2.61 -3.66
C LEU A 53 8.07 4.06 -3.17
N THR A 54 7.58 4.99 -3.99
CA THR A 54 7.47 6.42 -3.67
C THR A 54 6.01 6.85 -3.53
N GLY A 55 5.77 8.03 -2.96
CA GLY A 55 4.43 8.63 -2.94
C GLY A 55 3.85 8.80 -4.35
N GLU A 56 4.64 9.31 -5.29
CA GLU A 56 4.24 9.45 -6.70
C GLU A 56 3.83 8.12 -7.36
N LEU A 57 4.59 7.05 -7.10
CA LEU A 57 4.26 5.73 -7.63
C LEU A 57 2.95 5.21 -7.02
N PHE A 58 2.77 5.42 -5.72
CA PHE A 58 1.55 5.04 -5.01
C PHE A 58 0.32 5.81 -5.53
N ASP A 59 0.44 7.12 -5.72
CA ASP A 59 -0.63 7.97 -6.27
C ASP A 59 -1.06 7.49 -7.65
N ARG A 60 -0.10 7.10 -8.50
CA ARG A 60 -0.39 6.54 -9.82
C ARG A 60 -1.16 5.22 -9.75
N TYR A 61 -0.87 4.36 -8.77
CA TYR A 61 -1.66 3.14 -8.56
C TYR A 61 -3.07 3.46 -8.09
N VAL A 62 -3.23 4.40 -7.13
CA VAL A 62 -4.55 4.83 -6.65
C VAL A 62 -5.37 5.43 -7.81
N GLU A 63 -4.77 6.29 -8.62
CA GLU A 63 -5.42 6.90 -9.79
C GLU A 63 -5.95 5.83 -10.75
N PHE A 64 -5.14 4.81 -11.07
CA PHE A 64 -5.59 3.69 -11.89
C PHE A 64 -6.83 3.00 -11.30
N PHE A 65 -6.84 2.71 -10.00
CA PHE A 65 -7.98 2.06 -9.34
C PHE A 65 -9.23 2.94 -9.31
N VAL A 66 -9.09 4.27 -9.26
CA VAL A 66 -10.21 5.20 -9.43
C VAL A 66 -10.71 5.18 -10.88
N GLN A 67 -9.81 5.23 -11.87
CA GLN A 67 -10.16 5.26 -13.30
C GLN A 67 -10.95 4.01 -13.72
N VAL A 68 -10.60 2.83 -13.21
CA VAL A 68 -11.32 1.59 -13.51
C VAL A 68 -12.58 1.38 -12.65
N GLY A 69 -12.90 2.34 -11.76
CA GLY A 69 -14.09 2.30 -10.91
C GLY A 69 -14.00 1.32 -9.73
N HIS A 70 -12.80 0.88 -9.36
CA HIS A 70 -12.60 0.03 -8.18
C HIS A 70 -12.63 0.85 -6.89
N PHE A 71 -11.98 2.02 -6.89
CA PHE A 71 -12.07 2.99 -5.81
C PHE A 71 -12.99 4.15 -6.18
N PRO A 72 -13.70 4.75 -5.19
CA PRO A 72 -14.39 6.01 -5.42
C PRO A 72 -13.36 7.13 -5.67
N PRO A 73 -13.73 8.20 -6.40
CA PRO A 73 -12.89 9.37 -6.51
C PRO A 73 -12.63 9.97 -5.14
N ALA A 74 -11.46 10.61 -4.97
CA ALA A 74 -11.13 11.30 -3.73
C ALA A 74 -12.22 12.35 -3.41
N PRO A 75 -12.65 12.48 -2.14
CA PRO A 75 -13.55 13.54 -1.74
C PRO A 75 -12.94 14.89 -2.10
N VAL A 76 -13.74 15.78 -2.69
CA VAL A 76 -13.34 17.18 -2.83
C VAL A 76 -13.42 17.80 -1.44
N GLU A 77 -12.29 18.09 -0.80
CA GLU A 77 -12.29 18.85 0.45
C GLU A 77 -12.91 20.22 0.18
N ALA A 78 -13.98 20.56 0.90
CA ALA A 78 -14.53 21.91 0.89
C ALA A 78 -13.51 22.84 1.56
N ALA A 79 -13.07 23.86 0.81
CA ALA A 79 -12.09 24.86 1.23
C ALA A 79 -12.51 25.68 2.47
#